data_AF-A0A916YFH5-F1
#
_entry.id   AF-A0A916YFH5-F1
#
_cell.length_a   1.000
_cell.length_b   1.000
_cell.length_c   1.000
_cell.angle_alpha   90.00
_cell.angle_beta   90.00
_cell.angle_gamma   90.00
#
_symmetry.space_group_name_H-M   'P 1'
#
loop_
_entity.id
_entity.type
_entity.pdbx_description
1 polymer ?
#
loop_
_entity_poly.entity_id
_entity_poly.type
_entity_poly.pdbx_seq_one_letter_code
_entity_poly.pdbx_strand_id
1 'polypeptide(L)'
;MKNAFILIVISSASLFGQSITISPNNGSKLIEATSTNKAVQMPSVLATTAITSPQKGMVVFDDATGNLSYFNGSIWIALSNSTTGWAVNGTNLSNTNSGNVGIGTNTPLTSLQIFKANNPSLLFSNAGTGTTINDGLFIGNTSSGKGFLWNYENATIGIGTDNNERITVLGNGNIGIGDETPTQKLDVAGTVLAQSIGINATSAAPNTNAMLDISSTTKGMLIPRMTTAQRNAIAATAGLVVYDTTLKGFWFNDGTTWQPMNPSWDTDESKTYTHAFNNATVLGIGAVPLPTVGSTGGNVANGRLQITGLVNSDQLSLLHPNSTVLKWGFYTSYTDSSLNFYYNGSLRANIDRVTGVYTNLSDRNFKKNIIGLNPVLDNVLKLNAYKYNYLKSEDSDRKSIGFMAQDVLPYFPELVYQRKDRETKEPFLMMDYAGFGIIAIKAIQEQQAIINNLQAQIDELKKLIVK
;
A
#
# COMPACT_ATOMS: atom_id res chain seq x y z
N MET A 1 80.65 33.30 122.41
CA MET A 1 81.01 33.16 120.98
C MET A 1 79.70 32.82 120.28
N LYS A 2 78.99 33.73 119.59
CA LYS A 2 79.29 34.43 118.32
C LYS A 2 79.56 33.46 117.15
N ASN A 3 78.90 33.76 116.01
CA ASN A 3 78.96 33.12 114.68
C ASN A 3 78.02 31.91 114.50
N ALA A 4 77.27 31.75 113.40
CA ALA A 4 76.77 32.70 112.38
C ALA A 4 75.56 32.08 111.64
N PHE A 5 74.65 32.91 111.10
CA PHE A 5 73.51 32.47 110.28
C PHE A 5 73.93 31.97 108.90
N ILE A 6 73.31 30.91 108.39
CA ILE A 6 72.80 30.85 107.00
C ILE A 6 71.37 30.32 107.04
N LEU A 7 70.45 31.12 106.48
CA LEU A 7 69.03 30.83 106.33
C LEU A 7 68.76 30.67 104.83
N ILE A 8 68.19 29.55 104.41
CA ILE A 8 67.61 29.39 103.06
C ILE A 8 66.15 28.96 103.25
N VAL A 9 65.22 29.87 102.97
CA VAL A 9 63.77 29.64 103.00
C VAL A 9 63.16 30.23 101.74
N ILE A 10 62.97 29.39 100.72
CA ILE A 10 62.10 29.58 99.55
C ILE A 10 61.77 28.16 99.04
N SER A 11 60.54 27.71 98.78
CA SER A 11 59.20 28.19 99.17
C SER A 11 58.24 26.98 99.18
N SER A 12 57.00 27.18 99.62
CA SER A 12 55.95 26.16 99.75
C SER A 12 55.70 25.31 98.50
N ALA A 13 55.70 23.98 98.67
CA ALA A 13 54.99 23.05 97.78
C ALA A 13 53.91 22.32 98.60
N SER A 14 52.70 22.88 98.62
CA SER A 14 51.51 22.23 99.18
C SER A 14 51.05 21.13 98.22
N LEU A 15 51.42 19.87 98.50
CA LEU A 15 50.96 18.73 97.72
C LEU A 15 49.54 18.30 98.13
N PHE A 16 48.54 19.01 97.59
CA PHE A 16 47.15 18.55 97.57
C PHE A 16 46.93 17.57 96.41
N GLY A 17 46.08 16.56 96.59
CA GLY A 17 45.73 15.56 95.56
C GLY A 17 46.01 14.14 96.05
N GLN A 18 45.33 13.66 97.09
CA GLN A 18 44.01 13.02 96.97
C GLN A 18 43.93 11.99 95.82
N SER A 19 43.94 10.72 96.24
CA SER A 19 43.33 9.61 95.51
C SER A 19 41.92 9.99 95.04
N ILE A 20 41.68 9.94 93.72
CA ILE A 20 40.33 10.11 93.18
C ILE A 20 39.51 8.86 93.53
N THR A 21 38.42 9.06 94.25
CA THR A 21 37.38 8.07 94.56
C THR A 21 36.07 8.84 94.85
N ILE A 22 34.90 8.24 94.58
CA ILE A 22 33.52 8.83 94.63
C ILE A 22 33.17 9.55 93.30
N SER A 23 32.32 9.06 92.36
CA SER A 23 31.26 8.01 92.33
C SER A 23 29.96 8.36 93.11
N PRO A 24 28.75 7.79 92.85
CA PRO A 24 28.39 6.65 91.99
C PRO A 24 27.24 6.98 90.98
N ASN A 25 26.08 6.31 91.09
CA ASN A 25 24.79 6.55 90.41
C ASN A 25 24.70 6.51 88.87
N ASN A 26 25.69 5.90 88.21
CA ASN A 26 25.40 4.88 87.20
C ASN A 26 26.62 3.95 87.09
N GLY A 27 26.43 2.66 86.80
CA GLY A 27 27.44 1.60 86.98
C GLY A 27 28.69 1.64 86.08
N SER A 28 29.07 2.81 85.54
CA SER A 28 30.10 2.95 84.51
C SER A 28 30.92 4.25 84.57
N LYS A 29 30.74 5.12 85.58
CA LYS A 29 31.45 6.42 85.68
C LYS A 29 32.35 6.51 86.91
N LEU A 30 33.58 7.01 86.72
CA LEU A 30 34.54 7.32 87.80
C LEU A 30 34.61 8.81 88.13
N ILE A 31 34.43 9.69 87.13
CA ILE A 31 34.43 11.15 87.28
C ILE A 31 33.26 11.70 86.45
N GLU A 32 32.46 12.59 87.03
CA GLU A 32 31.36 13.28 86.35
C GLU A 32 31.37 14.76 86.73
N ALA A 33 31.45 15.64 85.72
CA ALA A 33 31.38 17.08 85.91
C ALA A 33 29.99 17.58 85.51
N THR A 34 29.22 18.09 86.49
CA THR A 34 27.81 18.48 86.32
C THR A 34 27.61 19.99 86.08
N SER A 35 28.69 20.76 85.93
CA SER A 35 28.61 22.20 85.68
C SER A 35 28.12 22.50 84.27
N THR A 36 27.19 23.45 84.13
CA THR A 36 26.71 23.96 82.84
C THR A 36 27.60 25.03 82.21
N ASN A 37 28.61 25.52 82.95
CA ASN A 37 29.50 26.61 82.49
C ASN A 37 30.98 26.45 82.89
N LYS A 38 31.41 25.25 83.33
CA LYS A 38 32.81 24.92 83.63
C LYS A 38 33.15 23.56 83.03
N ALA A 39 34.35 23.41 82.49
CA ALA A 39 34.82 22.17 81.87
C ALA A 39 35.93 21.50 82.70
N VAL A 40 36.19 20.22 82.40
CA VAL A 40 37.40 19.52 82.87
C VAL A 40 38.55 19.89 81.92
N GLN A 41 39.55 20.60 82.43
CA GLN A 41 40.77 20.85 81.68
C GLN A 41 41.67 19.61 81.75
N MET A 42 42.02 19.07 80.58
CA MET A 42 42.97 17.97 80.45
C MET A 42 44.41 18.50 80.52
N PRO A 43 45.41 17.69 80.91
CA PRO A 43 46.81 18.13 80.93
C PRO A 43 47.25 18.57 79.53
N SER A 44 47.70 19.83 79.38
CA SER A 44 48.30 20.33 78.13
C SER A 44 49.77 19.95 78.05
N VAL A 45 50.23 19.60 76.85
CA VAL A 45 51.64 19.41 76.53
C VAL A 45 51.99 20.11 75.22
N LEU A 46 53.19 20.70 75.18
CA LEU A 46 53.71 21.42 74.00
C LEU A 46 53.62 20.60 72.71
N ALA A 47 53.83 19.28 72.79
CA ALA A 47 53.49 18.29 71.77
C ALA A 47 53.41 16.91 72.44
N THR A 48 52.61 16.00 71.90
CA THR A 48 52.56 14.59 72.35
C THR A 48 53.92 13.86 72.25
N THR A 49 54.76 14.28 71.30
CA THR A 49 56.15 13.81 71.15
C THR A 49 57.08 14.22 72.29
N ALA A 50 56.71 15.22 73.10
CA ALA A 50 57.47 15.63 74.29
C ALA A 50 57.32 14.62 75.46
N ILE A 51 56.32 13.72 75.40
CA ILE A 51 56.15 12.65 76.38
C ILE A 51 56.98 11.45 75.92
N THR A 52 58.16 11.27 76.51
CA THR A 52 59.16 10.27 76.09
C THR A 52 58.89 8.84 76.58
N SER A 53 57.92 8.62 77.46
CA SER A 53 57.54 7.28 77.95
C SER A 53 56.03 7.20 78.28
N PRO A 54 55.15 7.40 77.28
CA PRO A 54 53.71 7.47 77.48
C PRO A 54 53.13 6.11 77.89
N GLN A 55 52.11 6.14 78.75
CA GLN A 55 51.38 4.96 79.22
C GLN A 55 50.05 4.81 78.49
N LYS A 56 49.64 3.56 78.24
CA LYS A 56 48.36 3.27 77.57
C LYS A 56 47.19 3.87 78.36
N GLY A 57 46.35 4.64 77.68
CA GLY A 57 45.21 5.33 78.27
C GLY A 57 45.50 6.73 78.82
N MET A 58 46.74 7.23 78.74
CA MET A 58 47.01 8.65 78.98
C MET A 58 46.20 9.50 77.99
N VAL A 59 45.59 10.58 78.48
CA VAL A 59 44.86 11.58 77.68
C VAL A 59 45.46 12.96 77.95
N VAL A 60 45.81 13.70 76.91
CA VAL A 60 46.42 15.04 76.97
C VAL A 60 45.83 15.96 75.91
N PHE A 61 45.90 17.26 76.11
CA PHE A 61 45.74 18.24 75.04
C PHE A 61 47.11 18.52 74.42
N ASP A 62 47.24 18.35 73.11
CA ASP A 62 48.48 18.59 72.36
C ASP A 62 48.44 20.03 71.82
N ASP A 63 49.22 20.93 72.42
CA ASP A 63 49.21 22.35 72.07
C ASP A 63 49.78 22.63 70.65
N ALA A 64 50.66 21.77 70.13
CA ALA A 64 51.20 21.90 68.77
C ALA A 64 50.19 21.54 67.69
N THR A 65 49.27 20.61 67.96
CA THR A 65 48.25 20.17 66.99
C THR A 65 46.83 20.66 67.30
N GLY A 66 46.60 21.22 68.49
CA GLY A 66 45.28 21.67 68.98
C GLY A 66 44.32 20.53 69.33
N ASN A 67 44.81 19.29 69.45
CA ASN A 67 43.97 18.10 69.62
C ASN A 67 44.01 17.56 71.05
N LEU A 68 42.85 17.25 71.60
CA LEU A 68 42.76 16.22 72.64
C LEU A 68 43.25 14.89 72.03
N SER A 69 44.15 14.18 72.70
CA SER A 69 44.78 12.97 72.19
C SER A 69 44.93 11.92 73.30
N TYR A 70 44.84 10.63 72.96
CA TYR A 70 45.12 9.53 73.88
C TYR A 70 46.22 8.61 73.36
N PHE A 71 47.02 8.04 74.26
CA PHE A 71 48.03 7.05 73.89
C PHE A 71 47.43 5.64 73.92
N ASN A 72 47.45 4.92 72.80
CA ASN A 72 46.83 3.58 72.71
C ASN A 72 47.71 2.44 73.26
N GLY A 73 48.95 2.74 73.65
CA GLY A 73 49.99 1.76 74.02
C GLY A 73 51.13 1.64 72.99
N SER A 74 51.04 2.32 71.85
CA SER A 74 52.09 2.35 70.82
C SER A 74 52.21 3.72 70.14
N ILE A 75 51.10 4.40 69.88
CA ILE A 75 51.05 5.74 69.27
C ILE A 75 50.04 6.64 69.99
N TRP A 76 50.26 7.95 69.85
CA TRP A 76 49.25 8.95 70.19
C TRP A 76 48.19 9.02 69.09
N ILE A 77 46.92 8.98 69.48
CA ILE A 77 45.76 9.07 68.61
C ILE A 77 44.98 10.32 69.01
N ALA A 78 44.79 11.24 68.07
CA ALA A 78 43.93 12.40 68.28
C ALA A 78 42.46 11.97 68.45
N LEU A 79 41.85 12.39 69.56
CA LEU A 79 40.40 12.45 69.77
C LEU A 79 39.86 13.75 69.15
N SER A 80 40.21 14.00 67.88
CA SER A 80 39.75 15.19 67.20
C SER A 80 38.24 15.11 66.97
N ASN A 81 37.52 16.16 67.36
CA ASN A 81 36.30 16.47 66.66
C ASN A 81 36.73 17.07 65.32
N SER A 82 36.67 16.26 64.27
CA SER A 82 36.48 16.78 62.93
C SER A 82 34.99 17.07 62.82
N THR A 83 34.60 18.33 62.57
CA THR A 83 33.20 18.71 62.35
C THR A 83 32.61 18.10 61.06
N THR A 84 33.44 17.41 60.27
CA THR A 84 33.05 16.51 59.19
C THR A 84 33.40 15.08 59.54
N GLY A 85 32.40 14.19 59.56
CA GLY A 85 32.64 12.74 59.61
C GLY A 85 33.32 12.26 58.33
N TRP A 86 33.95 11.08 58.40
CA TRP A 86 34.85 10.50 57.38
C TRP A 86 36.20 11.26 57.27
N ALA A 87 37.30 10.53 57.41
CA ALA A 87 38.62 11.11 57.70
C ALA A 87 39.23 11.87 56.52
N VAL A 88 39.79 13.06 56.79
CA VAL A 88 40.51 13.89 55.82
C VAL A 88 41.89 13.31 55.54
N ASN A 89 41.95 12.25 54.72
CA ASN A 89 43.19 11.72 54.16
C ASN A 89 42.97 11.31 52.70
N GLY A 90 43.02 12.30 51.80
CA GLY A 90 42.96 12.13 50.34
C GLY A 90 41.60 12.49 49.70
N THR A 91 41.59 12.46 48.37
CA THR A 91 40.50 12.91 47.48
C THR A 91 39.26 11.99 47.41
N ASN A 92 39.18 10.99 48.29
CA ASN A 92 38.37 9.79 48.03
C ASN A 92 36.90 9.91 48.48
N LEU A 93 36.60 10.64 49.55
CA LEU A 93 35.24 11.05 49.93
C LEU A 93 35.26 12.41 50.65
N SER A 94 34.31 13.29 50.31
CA SER A 94 34.10 14.58 50.96
C SER A 94 32.63 14.72 51.42
N ASN A 95 32.43 15.02 52.69
CA ASN A 95 31.16 15.48 53.23
C ASN A 95 31.38 16.76 54.05
N THR A 96 31.00 17.90 53.49
CA THR A 96 31.10 19.23 54.12
C THR A 96 29.90 19.57 55.02
N ASN A 97 28.99 18.60 55.27
CA ASN A 97 27.85 18.68 56.19
C ASN A 97 26.89 19.87 55.97
N SER A 98 25.97 19.71 55.01
CA SER A 98 24.62 20.32 55.09
C SER A 98 23.59 19.72 54.12
N GLY A 99 23.96 18.87 53.16
CA GLY A 99 22.99 18.12 52.34
C GLY A 99 23.55 17.28 51.19
N ASN A 100 24.74 17.59 50.67
CA ASN A 100 25.31 16.95 49.48
C ASN A 100 26.66 16.24 49.76
N VAL A 101 26.93 15.15 49.04
CA VAL A 101 28.20 14.38 49.11
C VAL A 101 29.02 14.58 47.83
N GLY A 102 30.33 14.84 47.99
CA GLY A 102 31.29 14.96 46.90
C GLY A 102 32.31 13.84 46.89
N ILE A 103 32.52 13.18 45.74
CA ILE A 103 33.63 12.26 45.50
C ILE A 103 34.52 12.91 44.45
N GLY A 104 35.78 13.23 44.81
CA GLY A 104 36.70 13.98 43.94
C GLY A 104 36.37 15.48 43.76
N THR A 105 35.37 16.03 44.48
CA THR A 105 35.08 17.47 44.55
C THR A 105 34.79 17.90 46.00
N ASN A 106 35.10 19.15 46.33
CA ASN A 106 34.78 19.79 47.62
C ASN A 106 33.55 20.72 47.57
N THR A 107 32.97 20.92 46.38
CA THR A 107 31.81 21.81 46.14
C THR A 107 30.70 21.07 45.36
N PRO A 108 30.08 20.03 45.95
CA PRO A 108 29.09 19.19 45.26
C PRO A 108 27.80 19.95 44.94
N LEU A 109 27.46 20.02 43.65
CA LEU A 109 26.31 20.77 43.10
C LEU A 109 24.96 20.05 43.26
N THR A 110 24.97 18.77 43.64
CA THR A 110 23.79 17.93 43.84
C THR A 110 24.07 16.89 44.94
N SER A 111 23.03 16.20 45.42
CA SER A 111 23.07 15.32 46.61
C SER A 111 24.19 14.26 46.58
N LEU A 112 24.57 13.79 45.39
CA LEU A 112 25.81 13.04 45.18
C LEU A 112 26.47 13.50 43.88
N GLN A 113 27.70 14.01 43.96
CA GLN A 113 28.52 14.33 42.78
C GLN A 113 29.80 13.50 42.78
N ILE A 114 30.00 12.70 41.74
CA ILE A 114 31.28 12.04 41.43
C ILE A 114 31.99 12.89 40.37
N PHE A 115 33.17 13.43 40.70
CA PHE A 115 33.98 14.25 39.81
C PHE A 115 35.38 13.67 39.67
N LYS A 116 35.88 13.63 38.43
CA LYS A 116 37.25 13.23 38.10
C LYS A 116 37.63 13.89 36.77
N ALA A 117 38.88 14.29 36.62
CA ALA A 117 39.35 14.96 35.40
C ALA A 117 39.16 14.12 34.12
N ASN A 118 39.18 12.79 34.25
CA ASN A 118 38.90 11.85 33.18
C ASN A 118 38.06 10.68 33.70
N ASN A 119 36.97 10.36 33.01
CA ASN A 119 36.13 9.18 33.21
C ASN A 119 35.62 8.96 34.65
N PRO A 120 34.87 9.90 35.26
CA PRO A 120 34.14 9.63 36.50
C PRO A 120 33.07 8.56 36.27
N SER A 121 32.97 7.61 37.20
CA SER A 121 32.01 6.53 37.14
C SER A 121 31.66 6.00 38.52
N LEU A 122 30.52 5.31 38.59
CA LEU A 122 30.09 4.43 39.66
C LEU A 122 30.15 2.99 39.13
N LEU A 123 30.79 2.10 39.88
CA LEU A 123 30.90 0.67 39.59
C LEU A 123 30.04 -0.13 40.58
N PHE A 124 29.20 -1.01 40.07
CA PHE A 124 28.54 -2.07 40.81
C PHE A 124 29.14 -3.42 40.42
N SER A 125 29.82 -4.07 41.35
CA SER A 125 30.43 -5.39 41.16
C SER A 125 30.23 -6.28 42.38
N ASN A 126 30.37 -7.59 42.18
CA ASN A 126 30.27 -8.60 43.23
C ASN A 126 31.18 -9.81 42.89
N ALA A 127 31.24 -10.81 43.76
CA ALA A 127 32.10 -11.98 43.57
C ALA A 127 31.80 -12.82 42.30
N GLY A 128 30.61 -12.69 41.70
CA GLY A 128 30.22 -13.35 40.46
C GLY A 128 30.54 -12.54 39.19
N THR A 129 30.69 -11.21 39.29
CA THR A 129 31.18 -10.37 38.18
C THR A 129 32.70 -10.26 38.17
N GLY A 130 33.34 -10.36 39.34
CA GLY A 130 34.73 -9.99 39.52
C GLY A 130 34.89 -8.56 40.02
N THR A 131 36.13 -8.10 40.19
CA THR A 131 36.48 -6.83 40.85
C THR A 131 37.56 -6.02 40.12
N THR A 132 37.81 -6.30 38.84
CA THR A 132 38.71 -5.54 37.98
C THR A 132 38.01 -4.35 37.33
N ILE A 133 38.74 -3.58 36.51
CA ILE A 133 38.18 -2.44 35.75
C ILE A 133 37.35 -2.86 34.54
N ASN A 134 37.33 -4.16 34.19
CA ASN A 134 36.58 -4.73 33.07
C ASN A 134 35.48 -5.69 33.57
N ASP A 135 35.01 -5.50 34.81
CA ASP A 135 34.05 -6.38 35.49
C ASP A 135 32.86 -5.55 35.97
N GLY A 136 31.65 -6.12 35.96
CA GLY A 136 30.44 -5.53 36.52
C GLY A 136 29.82 -4.38 35.71
N LEU A 137 28.91 -3.65 36.38
CA LEU A 137 28.08 -2.60 35.79
C LEU A 137 28.60 -1.21 36.13
N PHE A 138 28.97 -0.44 35.10
CA PHE A 138 29.39 0.96 35.23
C PHE A 138 28.28 1.93 34.81
N ILE A 139 28.16 3.03 35.55
CA ILE A 139 27.42 4.24 35.17
C ILE A 139 28.38 5.42 35.22
N GLY A 140 28.54 6.17 34.13
CA GLY A 140 29.49 7.28 34.10
C GLY A 140 29.48 8.06 32.79
N ASN A 141 30.53 8.85 32.57
CA ASN A 141 30.80 9.47 31.27
C ASN A 141 32.29 9.36 30.88
N THR A 142 32.59 9.55 29.60
CA THR A 142 33.98 9.59 29.09
C THR A 142 34.59 10.98 29.24
N SER A 143 35.92 11.09 29.07
CA SER A 143 36.62 12.38 28.92
C SER A 143 36.11 13.24 27.74
N SER A 144 35.47 12.61 26.75
CA SER A 144 34.76 13.28 25.64
C SER A 144 33.29 13.62 25.94
N GLY A 145 32.81 13.39 27.17
CA GLY A 145 31.45 13.72 27.61
C GLY A 145 30.37 12.68 27.26
N LYS A 146 30.70 11.55 26.62
CA LYS A 146 29.73 10.49 26.31
C LYS A 146 29.28 9.78 27.59
N GLY A 147 28.03 9.98 28.00
CA GLY A 147 27.42 9.20 29.09
C GLY A 147 27.22 7.73 28.70
N PHE A 148 27.30 6.82 29.67
CA PHE A 148 27.09 5.39 29.44
C PHE A 148 26.54 4.64 30.67
N LEU A 149 25.79 3.58 30.36
CA LEU A 149 25.47 2.44 31.22
C LEU A 149 26.11 1.23 30.53
N TRP A 150 27.03 0.54 31.19
CA TRP A 150 27.83 -0.52 30.56
C TRP A 150 28.04 -1.69 31.51
N ASN A 151 27.49 -2.85 31.17
CA ASN A 151 27.83 -4.11 31.81
C ASN A 151 29.01 -4.73 31.05
N TYR A 152 30.13 -4.99 31.74
CA TYR A 152 31.26 -5.68 31.11
C TYR A 152 31.09 -7.20 31.08
N GLU A 153 30.17 -7.74 31.88
CA GLU A 153 29.79 -9.15 31.80
C GLU A 153 29.09 -9.49 30.49
N ASN A 154 29.23 -10.75 30.03
CA ASN A 154 28.36 -11.32 29.01
C ASN A 154 26.97 -11.69 29.60
N ALA A 155 26.31 -10.69 30.19
CA ALA A 155 25.04 -10.82 30.89
C ALA A 155 24.12 -9.61 30.63
N THR A 156 22.82 -9.82 30.84
CA THR A 156 21.77 -8.86 30.50
C THR A 156 21.86 -7.53 31.25
N ILE A 157 21.56 -6.43 30.56
CA ILE A 157 21.18 -5.15 31.19
C ILE A 157 19.66 -5.03 31.13
N GLY A 158 19.00 -5.06 32.28
CA GLY A 158 17.56 -4.87 32.42
C GLY A 158 17.20 -3.46 32.90
N ILE A 159 16.14 -2.87 32.35
CA ILE A 159 15.48 -1.66 32.85
C ILE A 159 14.02 -1.99 33.07
N GLY A 160 13.56 -2.00 34.32
CA GLY A 160 12.25 -2.52 34.71
C GLY A 160 11.39 -1.58 35.54
N THR A 161 10.09 -1.85 35.56
CA THR A 161 9.08 -1.21 36.42
C THR A 161 7.99 -2.22 36.75
N ASP A 162 7.39 -2.13 37.95
CA ASP A 162 6.34 -3.04 38.41
C ASP A 162 6.75 -4.52 38.36
N ASN A 163 7.99 -4.80 38.79
CA ASN A 163 8.60 -6.14 38.81
C ASN A 163 8.67 -6.87 37.44
N ASN A 164 8.66 -6.13 36.33
CA ASN A 164 8.93 -6.65 34.97
C ASN A 164 10.06 -5.87 34.30
N GLU A 165 10.88 -6.52 33.48
CA GLU A 165 11.76 -5.79 32.57
C GLU A 165 10.92 -5.14 31.44
N ARG A 166 11.27 -3.89 31.10
CA ARG A 166 10.62 -3.10 30.04
C ARG A 166 11.56 -2.88 28.86
N ILE A 167 12.86 -2.77 29.13
CA ILE A 167 13.91 -2.83 28.13
C ILE A 167 14.95 -3.84 28.60
N THR A 168 15.30 -4.76 27.73
CA THR A 168 16.25 -5.85 27.98
C THR A 168 17.35 -5.75 26.93
N VAL A 169 18.62 -5.73 27.33
CA VAL A 169 19.77 -5.80 26.42
C VAL A 169 20.57 -7.05 26.75
N LEU A 170 20.47 -8.07 25.91
CA LEU A 170 21.19 -9.34 26.08
C LEU A 170 22.68 -9.18 25.77
N GLY A 171 23.53 -10.07 26.32
CA GLY A 171 24.98 -10.08 26.06
C GLY A 171 25.37 -10.29 24.59
N ASN A 172 24.48 -10.82 23.75
CA ASN A 172 24.65 -10.90 22.30
C ASN A 172 24.30 -9.59 21.55
N GLY A 173 23.93 -8.53 22.28
CA GLY A 173 23.52 -7.23 21.75
C GLY A 173 22.16 -7.23 21.04
N ASN A 174 21.25 -8.12 21.39
CA ASN A 174 19.83 -8.01 21.02
C ASN A 174 19.11 -7.13 22.06
N ILE A 175 18.22 -6.25 21.59
CA ILE A 175 17.42 -5.36 22.44
C ILE A 175 15.96 -5.79 22.37
N GLY A 176 15.36 -6.03 23.52
CA GLY A 176 13.94 -6.29 23.69
C GLY A 176 13.24 -5.08 24.31
N ILE A 177 12.04 -4.75 23.84
CA ILE A 177 11.14 -3.77 24.47
C ILE A 177 9.84 -4.50 24.83
N GLY A 178 9.61 -4.72 26.12
CA GLY A 178 8.57 -5.62 26.63
C GLY A 178 8.83 -7.11 26.38
N ASP A 179 9.98 -7.47 25.80
CA ASP A 179 10.44 -8.84 25.56
C ASP A 179 11.74 -9.09 26.32
N GLU A 180 11.75 -10.06 27.21
CA GLU A 180 12.91 -10.45 28.03
C GLU A 180 13.81 -11.47 27.28
N THR A 181 13.38 -11.95 26.11
CA THR A 181 14.02 -13.00 25.30
C THR A 181 14.21 -12.63 23.81
N PRO A 182 14.66 -11.40 23.47
CA PRO A 182 14.67 -10.89 22.10
C PRO A 182 15.50 -11.75 21.15
N THR A 183 14.84 -12.29 20.12
CA THR A 183 15.46 -13.14 19.10
C THR A 183 16.11 -12.32 17.98
N GLN A 184 15.56 -11.14 17.71
CA GLN A 184 16.09 -10.19 16.73
C GLN A 184 16.94 -9.09 17.38
N LYS A 185 17.65 -8.32 16.55
CA LYS A 185 18.47 -7.18 17.02
C LYS A 185 17.65 -6.12 17.74
N LEU A 186 16.41 -5.92 17.31
CA LEU A 186 15.36 -5.21 18.03
C LEU A 186 14.09 -6.07 17.96
N ASP A 187 13.61 -6.54 19.11
CA ASP A 187 12.34 -7.24 19.28
C ASP A 187 11.42 -6.37 20.16
N VAL A 188 10.14 -6.27 19.81
CA VAL A 188 9.17 -5.43 20.55
C VAL A 188 7.88 -6.22 20.76
N ALA A 189 7.59 -6.58 22.01
CA ALA A 189 6.37 -7.28 22.39
C ALA A 189 5.20 -6.29 22.50
N GLY A 190 4.67 -5.84 21.37
CA GLY A 190 3.49 -4.97 21.32
C GLY A 190 3.37 -4.15 20.04
N THR A 191 2.47 -3.16 20.07
CA THR A 191 2.28 -2.23 18.96
C THR A 191 3.29 -1.07 19.05
N VAL A 192 4.09 -0.88 18.00
CA VAL A 192 4.93 0.31 17.83
C VAL A 192 4.12 1.40 17.12
N LEU A 193 3.90 2.54 17.77
CA LEU A 193 3.41 3.74 17.11
C LEU A 193 4.58 4.43 16.40
N ALA A 194 4.59 4.38 15.07
CA ALA A 194 5.64 5.01 14.27
C ALA A 194 5.06 5.69 13.01
N GLN A 195 5.80 6.66 12.51
CA GLN A 195 5.52 7.45 11.31
C GLN A 195 6.78 7.51 10.45
N SER A 196 6.61 7.59 9.12
CA SER A 196 7.73 7.65 8.16
C SER A 196 8.73 6.50 8.34
N ILE A 197 8.25 5.25 8.28
CA ILE A 197 9.11 4.06 8.34
C ILE A 197 9.86 3.87 7.02
N GLY A 198 11.19 3.84 7.09
CA GLY A 198 12.07 3.51 5.96
C GLY A 198 12.63 2.10 6.06
N ILE A 199 12.50 1.32 4.98
CA ILE A 199 13.16 0.02 4.82
C ILE A 199 14.04 0.10 3.57
N ASN A 200 15.29 0.55 3.75
CA ASN A 200 16.28 0.69 2.68
C ASN A 200 17.69 0.38 3.17
N ALA A 201 18.61 0.10 2.25
CA ALA A 201 20.01 -0.21 2.55
C ALA A 201 20.96 1.01 2.49
N THR A 202 20.45 2.18 2.06
CA THR A 202 21.24 3.39 1.79
C THR A 202 21.20 4.42 2.93
N SER A 203 20.45 4.14 4.00
CA SER A 203 20.11 5.11 5.06
C SER A 203 19.45 6.39 4.53
N ALA A 204 18.81 6.31 3.35
CA ALA A 204 18.09 7.43 2.78
C ALA A 204 16.84 7.75 3.63
N ALA A 205 16.56 9.04 3.80
CA ALA A 205 15.34 9.48 4.46
C ALA A 205 14.10 9.00 3.67
N PRO A 206 13.07 8.47 4.35
CA PRO A 206 11.80 8.10 3.71
C PRO A 206 11.14 9.30 3.03
N ASN A 207 10.42 9.04 1.93
CA ASN A 207 9.62 10.06 1.27
C ASN A 207 8.62 10.70 2.26
N THR A 208 8.55 12.02 2.28
CA THR A 208 7.71 12.79 3.22
C THR A 208 6.22 12.49 3.10
N ASN A 209 5.77 11.95 1.96
CA ASN A 209 4.38 11.59 1.70
C ASN A 209 4.09 10.10 1.99
N ALA A 210 5.06 9.34 2.49
CA ALA A 210 4.93 7.91 2.77
C ALA A 210 4.97 7.62 4.28
N MET A 211 4.04 6.77 4.75
CA MET A 211 4.13 6.16 6.08
C MET A 211 5.02 4.92 6.11
N LEU A 212 5.15 4.24 4.97
CA LEU A 212 6.08 3.14 4.73
C LEU A 212 6.75 3.36 3.36
N ASP A 213 8.06 3.55 3.37
CA ASP A 213 8.90 3.66 2.17
C ASP A 213 9.86 2.46 2.13
N ILE A 214 9.78 1.66 1.07
CA ILE A 214 10.64 0.49 0.87
C ILE A 214 11.42 0.68 -0.43
N SER A 215 12.75 0.75 -0.31
CA SER A 215 13.64 0.94 -1.45
C SER A 215 14.72 -0.14 -1.50
N SER A 216 14.70 -0.93 -2.59
CA SER A 216 15.70 -1.95 -2.89
C SER A 216 15.79 -2.21 -4.40
N THR A 217 16.98 -2.52 -4.87
CA THR A 217 17.23 -2.97 -6.26
C THR A 217 17.31 -4.50 -6.38
N THR A 218 17.28 -5.23 -5.26
CA THR A 218 17.52 -6.69 -5.20
C THR A 218 16.52 -7.46 -4.34
N LYS A 219 15.58 -6.78 -3.67
CA LYS A 219 14.53 -7.38 -2.84
C LYS A 219 13.17 -6.73 -3.14
N GLY A 220 12.09 -7.48 -2.95
CA GLY A 220 10.72 -6.99 -3.05
C GLY A 220 9.98 -7.05 -1.72
N MET A 221 8.79 -6.46 -1.66
CA MET A 221 7.85 -6.62 -0.53
C MET A 221 7.16 -7.98 -0.63
N LEU A 222 7.30 -8.83 0.40
CA LEU A 222 6.53 -10.07 0.53
C LEU A 222 5.29 -9.81 1.39
N ILE A 223 4.15 -9.58 0.74
CA ILE A 223 2.85 -9.39 1.42
C ILE A 223 2.36 -10.71 2.06
N PRO A 224 1.37 -10.68 2.98
CA PRO A 224 0.82 -11.89 3.59
C PRO A 224 0.35 -12.91 2.55
N ARG A 225 0.82 -14.16 2.69
CA ARG A 225 0.51 -15.27 1.79
C ARG A 225 -0.35 -16.31 2.49
N MET A 226 -1.46 -16.69 1.88
CA MET A 226 -2.45 -17.58 2.49
C MET A 226 -3.33 -18.28 1.45
N THR A 227 -3.98 -19.37 1.82
CA THR A 227 -4.98 -20.04 0.97
C THR A 227 -6.27 -19.21 0.84
N THR A 228 -7.08 -19.48 -0.19
CA THR A 228 -8.40 -18.83 -0.36
C THR A 228 -9.30 -18.97 0.87
N ALA A 229 -9.27 -20.14 1.54
CA ALA A 229 -10.03 -20.38 2.75
C ALA A 229 -9.58 -19.48 3.92
N GLN A 230 -8.27 -19.34 4.13
CA GLN A 230 -7.70 -18.45 5.16
C GLN A 230 -7.98 -16.98 4.85
N ARG A 231 -7.87 -16.56 3.59
CA ARG A 231 -8.23 -15.21 3.14
C ARG A 231 -9.69 -14.89 3.43
N ASN A 232 -10.60 -15.81 3.08
CA ASN A 232 -12.04 -15.63 3.32
C ASN A 232 -12.42 -15.64 4.80
N ALA A 233 -11.54 -16.12 5.69
CA ALA A 233 -11.73 -16.05 7.15
C ALA A 233 -11.26 -14.71 7.76
N ILE A 234 -10.55 -13.85 7.00
CA ILE A 234 -10.20 -12.50 7.46
C ILE A 234 -11.46 -11.63 7.41
N ALA A 235 -11.75 -10.94 8.51
CA ALA A 235 -12.85 -9.98 8.61
C ALA A 235 -12.73 -8.88 7.54
N ALA A 236 -13.83 -8.60 6.83
CA ALA A 236 -13.84 -7.63 5.74
C ALA A 236 -13.38 -6.25 6.22
N THR A 237 -12.30 -5.75 5.61
CA THR A 237 -11.59 -4.53 6.03
C THR A 237 -11.01 -3.90 4.77
N ALA A 238 -11.48 -2.69 4.43
CA ALA A 238 -11.10 -2.02 3.18
C ALA A 238 -9.60 -1.75 3.12
N GLY A 239 -8.99 -2.02 1.96
CA GLY A 239 -7.58 -1.72 1.69
C GLY A 239 -6.58 -2.78 2.16
N LEU A 240 -7.01 -3.89 2.79
CA LEU A 240 -6.12 -5.03 3.00
C LEU A 240 -5.69 -5.64 1.67
N VAL A 241 -4.41 -6.01 1.54
CA VAL A 241 -3.84 -6.66 0.35
C VAL A 241 -3.11 -7.94 0.77
N VAL A 242 -3.39 -9.05 0.07
CA VAL A 242 -2.80 -10.37 0.32
C VAL A 242 -2.47 -11.09 -0.99
N TYR A 243 -1.64 -12.12 -0.91
CA TYR A 243 -1.41 -13.07 -2.00
C TYR A 243 -2.11 -14.39 -1.70
N ASP A 244 -3.09 -14.76 -2.53
CA ASP A 244 -3.78 -16.04 -2.46
C ASP A 244 -2.89 -17.13 -3.09
N THR A 245 -2.44 -18.10 -2.29
CA THR A 245 -1.55 -19.17 -2.74
C THR A 245 -2.28 -20.30 -3.47
N THR A 246 -3.60 -20.42 -3.29
CA THR A 246 -4.43 -21.41 -3.98
C THR A 246 -4.74 -20.94 -5.39
N LEU A 247 -5.16 -19.68 -5.53
CA LEU A 247 -5.48 -19.03 -6.82
C LEU A 247 -4.26 -18.35 -7.48
N LYS A 248 -3.11 -18.32 -6.79
CA LYS A 248 -1.82 -17.78 -7.26
C LYS A 248 -1.90 -16.32 -7.75
N GLY A 249 -2.55 -15.46 -6.98
CA GLY A 249 -2.78 -14.07 -7.36
C GLY A 249 -2.83 -13.09 -6.20
N PHE A 250 -2.65 -11.81 -6.51
CA PHE A 250 -2.84 -10.71 -5.56
C PHE A 250 -4.33 -10.38 -5.43
N TRP A 251 -4.80 -10.15 -4.20
CA TRP A 251 -6.18 -9.79 -3.89
C TRP A 251 -6.21 -8.63 -2.89
N PHE A 252 -7.19 -7.75 -3.05
CA PHE A 252 -7.49 -6.69 -2.09
C PHE A 252 -8.91 -6.86 -1.54
N ASN A 253 -9.17 -6.38 -0.33
CA ASN A 253 -10.51 -6.33 0.22
C ASN A 253 -11.10 -4.93 0.01
N ASP A 254 -12.30 -4.85 -0.55
CA ASP A 254 -12.99 -3.57 -0.86
C ASP A 254 -13.77 -2.99 0.35
N GLY A 255 -13.71 -3.65 1.51
CA GLY A 255 -14.52 -3.36 2.69
C GLY A 255 -15.71 -4.31 2.86
N THR A 256 -16.05 -5.08 1.83
CA THR A 256 -17.15 -6.05 1.85
C THR A 256 -16.73 -7.43 1.33
N THR A 257 -15.93 -7.49 0.27
CA THR A 257 -15.52 -8.72 -0.42
C THR A 257 -14.05 -8.64 -0.86
N TRP A 258 -13.48 -9.81 -1.19
CA TRP A 258 -12.14 -9.90 -1.76
C TRP A 258 -12.21 -9.84 -3.29
N GLN A 259 -11.47 -8.90 -3.87
CA GLN A 259 -11.37 -8.65 -5.31
C GLN A 259 -9.95 -8.98 -5.81
N PRO A 260 -9.78 -9.59 -7.00
CA PRO A 260 -8.46 -9.86 -7.55
C PRO A 260 -7.83 -8.57 -8.08
N MET A 261 -6.59 -8.28 -7.69
CA MET A 261 -5.83 -7.11 -8.20
C MET A 261 -5.29 -7.33 -9.61
N ASN A 262 -5.14 -8.60 -10.00
CA ASN A 262 -4.94 -9.00 -11.38
C ASN A 262 -6.26 -9.62 -11.87
N PRO A 263 -7.20 -8.85 -12.46
CA PRO A 263 -8.17 -9.47 -13.35
C PRO A 263 -7.32 -10.16 -14.42
N SER A 264 -7.35 -11.49 -14.44
CA SER A 264 -6.59 -12.26 -15.40
C SER A 264 -6.80 -11.67 -16.79
N TRP A 265 -5.70 -11.31 -17.45
CA TRP A 265 -5.70 -11.16 -18.91
C TRP A 265 -6.08 -12.54 -19.42
N ASP A 266 -7.36 -12.70 -19.69
CA ASP A 266 -8.00 -14.00 -19.76
C ASP A 266 -7.53 -14.66 -21.06
N THR A 267 -6.56 -15.55 -20.96
CA THR A 267 -6.04 -16.34 -22.09
C THR A 267 -7.05 -17.39 -22.56
N ASP A 268 -8.24 -17.40 -21.95
CA ASP A 268 -9.41 -18.11 -22.42
C ASP A 268 -10.02 -17.38 -23.63
N GLU A 269 -9.63 -17.81 -24.82
CA GLU A 269 -10.16 -17.34 -26.12
C GLU A 269 -11.69 -17.52 -26.25
N SER A 270 -12.36 -18.17 -25.29
CA SER A 270 -13.82 -18.39 -25.31
C SER A 270 -14.67 -17.32 -24.60
N LYS A 271 -14.07 -16.35 -23.88
CA LYS A 271 -14.88 -15.32 -23.19
C LYS A 271 -15.16 -14.07 -24.03
N THR A 272 -16.45 -13.84 -24.29
CA THR A 272 -16.97 -12.66 -24.98
C THR A 272 -16.67 -11.35 -24.24
N TYR A 273 -15.80 -10.51 -24.81
CA TYR A 273 -15.56 -9.14 -24.34
C TYR A 273 -16.82 -8.28 -24.50
N THR A 274 -17.60 -8.17 -23.44
CA THR A 274 -18.81 -7.33 -23.40
C THR A 274 -18.42 -5.88 -23.08
N HIS A 275 -17.87 -5.17 -24.06
CA HIS A 275 -17.71 -3.72 -23.96
C HIS A 275 -19.08 -3.05 -24.07
N ALA A 276 -19.70 -2.81 -22.91
CA ALA A 276 -20.90 -2.00 -22.80
C ALA A 276 -20.56 -0.53 -23.11
N PHE A 277 -20.65 -0.15 -24.38
CA PHE A 277 -20.69 1.26 -24.76
C PHE A 277 -21.99 1.86 -24.20
N ASN A 278 -21.83 2.80 -23.27
CA ASN A 278 -22.92 3.37 -22.49
C ASN A 278 -24.06 3.88 -23.40
N ASN A 279 -25.30 3.47 -23.06
CA ASN A 279 -26.56 3.80 -23.73
C ASN A 279 -26.75 3.29 -25.18
N ALA A 280 -27.54 2.22 -25.28
CA ALA A 280 -28.34 1.79 -26.45
C ALA A 280 -27.66 1.10 -27.66
N THR A 281 -26.34 0.92 -27.70
CA THR A 281 -25.66 0.13 -28.77
C THR A 281 -24.81 -1.01 -28.23
N VAL A 282 -25.36 -2.23 -28.26
CA VAL A 282 -24.64 -3.47 -27.97
C VAL A 282 -24.03 -4.04 -29.26
N LEU A 283 -22.70 -4.14 -29.30
CA LEU A 283 -21.96 -4.97 -30.26
C LEU A 283 -21.94 -6.41 -29.73
N GLY A 284 -22.71 -7.31 -30.35
CA GLY A 284 -22.73 -8.72 -29.99
C GLY A 284 -21.74 -9.53 -30.82
N ILE A 285 -20.64 -9.97 -30.21
CA ILE A 285 -19.64 -10.86 -30.82
C ILE A 285 -19.76 -12.25 -30.16
N GLY A 286 -20.41 -13.21 -30.82
CA GLY A 286 -20.50 -14.59 -30.33
C GLY A 286 -21.91 -15.20 -30.37
N ALA A 287 -21.96 -16.54 -30.20
CA ALA A 287 -23.14 -17.37 -30.47
C ALA A 287 -24.06 -17.61 -29.25
N VAL A 288 -23.88 -16.89 -28.14
CA VAL A 288 -24.62 -17.12 -26.88
C VAL A 288 -25.79 -16.14 -26.73
N PRO A 289 -27.02 -16.59 -26.43
CA PRO A 289 -28.12 -15.70 -26.04
C PRO A 289 -27.74 -14.88 -24.81
N LEU A 290 -27.92 -13.55 -24.88
CA LEU A 290 -27.52 -12.63 -23.82
C LEU A 290 -28.22 -12.99 -22.48
N PRO A 291 -27.48 -13.08 -21.36
CA PRO A 291 -28.13 -13.15 -20.05
C PRO A 291 -28.91 -11.86 -19.80
N THR A 292 -30.08 -11.99 -19.18
CA THR A 292 -30.99 -10.86 -18.97
C THR A 292 -30.39 -9.87 -17.97
N VAL A 293 -29.73 -8.83 -18.47
CA VAL A 293 -29.28 -7.72 -17.63
C VAL A 293 -30.52 -6.93 -17.20
N GLY A 294 -30.75 -6.89 -15.88
CA GLY A 294 -31.87 -6.18 -15.28
C GLY A 294 -31.74 -4.67 -15.44
N SER A 295 -32.28 -4.15 -16.55
CA SER A 295 -32.57 -2.72 -16.69
C SER A 295 -34.03 -2.54 -17.13
N THR A 296 -34.74 -1.69 -16.40
CA THR A 296 -36.13 -1.33 -16.69
C THR A 296 -36.20 -0.48 -17.96
N GLY A 297 -36.47 -1.11 -19.10
CA GLY A 297 -36.76 -0.40 -20.35
C GLY A 297 -36.30 -1.12 -21.62
N GLY A 298 -37.08 -2.07 -22.11
CA GLY A 298 -36.99 -2.51 -23.51
C GLY A 298 -35.71 -3.24 -23.91
N ASN A 299 -35.28 -4.23 -23.12
CA ASN A 299 -34.16 -5.11 -23.47
C ASN A 299 -34.36 -5.78 -24.84
N VAL A 300 -33.55 -5.41 -25.82
CA VAL A 300 -33.41 -6.17 -27.05
C VAL A 300 -32.55 -7.39 -26.73
N ALA A 301 -33.12 -8.60 -26.75
CA ALA A 301 -32.41 -9.85 -26.43
C ALA A 301 -31.24 -10.20 -27.39
N ASN A 302 -31.01 -9.36 -28.39
CA ASN A 302 -29.98 -9.46 -29.42
C ASN A 302 -29.50 -8.03 -29.73
N GLY A 303 -28.18 -7.82 -29.82
CA GLY A 303 -27.61 -6.56 -30.31
C GLY A 303 -28.08 -6.25 -31.74
N ARG A 304 -28.16 -4.96 -32.11
CA ARG A 304 -28.63 -4.56 -33.46
C ARG A 304 -27.66 -4.99 -34.57
N LEU A 305 -26.38 -5.11 -34.23
CA LEU A 305 -25.33 -5.72 -35.04
C LEU A 305 -24.86 -6.98 -34.31
N GLN A 306 -24.89 -8.13 -35.00
CA GLN A 306 -24.45 -9.41 -34.45
C GLN A 306 -23.47 -10.10 -35.39
N ILE A 307 -22.43 -10.72 -34.84
CA ILE A 307 -21.67 -11.77 -35.51
C ILE A 307 -22.20 -13.09 -34.97
N THR A 308 -23.01 -13.80 -35.76
CA THR A 308 -23.57 -15.10 -35.39
C THR A 308 -22.80 -16.22 -36.07
N GLY A 309 -22.06 -17.01 -35.29
CA GLY A 309 -21.44 -18.24 -35.79
C GLY A 309 -22.50 -19.31 -36.02
N LEU A 310 -22.64 -19.75 -37.28
CA LEU A 310 -23.37 -20.96 -37.64
C LEU A 310 -22.34 -22.05 -37.96
N VAL A 311 -22.72 -23.31 -37.76
CA VAL A 311 -21.85 -24.49 -37.98
C VAL A 311 -21.19 -24.58 -39.37
N ASN A 312 -21.62 -23.79 -40.36
CA ASN A 312 -21.07 -23.74 -41.71
C ASN A 312 -20.72 -22.32 -42.22
N SER A 313 -20.87 -21.26 -41.40
CA SER A 313 -20.44 -19.89 -41.73
C SER A 313 -20.73 -18.88 -40.60
N ASP A 314 -19.80 -17.95 -40.37
CA ASP A 314 -20.08 -16.76 -39.56
C ASP A 314 -20.86 -15.72 -40.38
N GLN A 315 -21.97 -15.24 -39.84
CA GLN A 315 -22.83 -14.25 -40.48
C GLN A 315 -22.82 -12.92 -39.74
N LEU A 316 -22.55 -11.83 -40.47
CA LEU A 316 -22.84 -10.47 -39.98
C LEU A 316 -24.33 -10.18 -40.18
N SER A 317 -25.05 -10.00 -39.07
CA SER A 317 -26.50 -9.79 -39.05
C SER A 317 -26.87 -8.38 -38.56
N LEU A 318 -27.90 -7.81 -39.20
CA LEU A 318 -28.56 -6.57 -38.82
C LEU A 318 -30.00 -6.87 -38.42
N LEU A 319 -30.35 -6.66 -37.15
CA LEU A 319 -31.71 -6.83 -36.66
C LEU A 319 -32.58 -5.61 -37.00
N HIS A 320 -33.84 -5.89 -37.32
CA HIS A 320 -34.86 -4.85 -37.45
C HIS A 320 -35.07 -4.15 -36.10
N PRO A 321 -35.09 -2.81 -36.03
CA PRO A 321 -35.10 -2.07 -34.76
C PRO A 321 -36.30 -2.39 -33.85
N ASN A 322 -37.40 -2.85 -34.43
CA ASN A 322 -38.66 -3.16 -33.74
C ASN A 322 -39.07 -4.64 -33.88
N SER A 323 -38.15 -5.56 -34.19
CA SER A 323 -38.46 -7.01 -34.22
C SER A 323 -37.24 -7.88 -33.92
N THR A 324 -37.43 -8.89 -33.07
CA THR A 324 -36.41 -9.88 -32.71
C THR A 324 -36.26 -11.01 -33.73
N VAL A 325 -37.20 -11.14 -34.67
CA VAL A 325 -37.23 -12.22 -35.69
C VAL A 325 -36.82 -11.70 -37.07
N LEU A 326 -37.15 -10.44 -37.38
CA LEU A 326 -36.79 -9.83 -38.66
C LEU A 326 -35.31 -9.44 -38.65
N LYS A 327 -34.49 -10.11 -39.47
CA LYS A 327 -33.07 -9.77 -39.65
C LYS A 327 -32.62 -9.93 -41.09
N TRP A 328 -31.79 -8.98 -41.53
CA TRP A 328 -30.91 -9.19 -42.66
C TRP A 328 -29.59 -9.79 -42.16
N GLY A 329 -28.95 -10.60 -42.97
CA GLY A 329 -27.60 -11.06 -42.69
C GLY A 329 -26.86 -11.43 -43.96
N PHE A 330 -25.55 -11.32 -43.91
CA PHE A 330 -24.67 -11.59 -45.04
C PHE A 330 -23.40 -12.29 -44.59
N TYR A 331 -22.92 -13.22 -45.41
CA TYR A 331 -21.75 -14.05 -45.12
C TYR A 331 -21.07 -14.51 -46.42
N THR A 332 -19.78 -14.79 -46.33
CA THR A 332 -19.02 -15.47 -47.39
C THR A 332 -19.28 -16.97 -47.33
N SER A 333 -19.80 -17.52 -48.41
CA SER A 333 -20.18 -18.93 -48.52
C SER A 333 -18.99 -19.88 -48.32
N TYR A 334 -19.11 -20.91 -47.49
CA TYR A 334 -18.03 -21.90 -47.34
C TYR A 334 -17.79 -22.73 -48.62
N THR A 335 -18.84 -22.97 -49.42
CA THR A 335 -18.76 -23.86 -50.60
C THR A 335 -18.12 -23.22 -51.83
N ASP A 336 -18.32 -21.92 -52.03
CA ASP A 336 -17.97 -21.21 -53.26
C ASP A 336 -17.38 -19.81 -53.02
N SER A 337 -17.24 -19.39 -51.75
CA SER A 337 -16.71 -18.10 -51.27
C SER A 337 -17.39 -16.83 -51.79
N SER A 338 -18.52 -16.96 -52.47
CA SER A 338 -19.38 -15.83 -52.86
C SER A 338 -20.06 -15.16 -51.66
N LEU A 339 -20.39 -13.87 -51.79
CA LEU A 339 -21.08 -13.12 -50.74
C LEU A 339 -22.59 -13.30 -50.89
N ASN A 340 -23.23 -13.94 -49.89
CA ASN A 340 -24.66 -14.20 -49.90
C ASN A 340 -25.45 -13.20 -49.04
N PHE A 341 -26.62 -12.80 -49.52
CA PHE A 341 -27.58 -11.94 -48.82
C PHE A 341 -28.81 -12.73 -48.41
N TYR A 342 -29.06 -12.79 -47.10
CA TYR A 342 -30.19 -13.48 -46.50
C TYR A 342 -31.13 -12.51 -45.78
N TYR A 343 -32.42 -12.77 -45.87
CA TYR A 343 -33.46 -12.11 -45.07
C TYR A 343 -34.32 -13.18 -44.40
N ASN A 344 -34.34 -13.16 -43.06
CA ASN A 344 -35.04 -14.13 -42.20
C ASN A 344 -34.70 -15.59 -42.54
N GLY A 345 -33.41 -15.91 -42.71
CA GLY A 345 -32.94 -17.26 -43.02
C GLY A 345 -33.22 -17.75 -44.45
N SER A 346 -33.88 -16.94 -45.29
CA SER A 346 -34.03 -17.23 -46.73
C SER A 346 -33.03 -16.44 -47.56
N LEU A 347 -32.34 -17.11 -48.50
CA LEU A 347 -31.48 -16.47 -49.50
C LEU A 347 -32.32 -15.49 -50.34
N ARG A 348 -31.73 -14.35 -50.69
CA ARG A 348 -32.34 -13.33 -51.56
C ARG A 348 -31.51 -13.07 -52.80
N ALA A 349 -30.21 -12.90 -52.60
CA ALA A 349 -29.26 -12.62 -53.67
C ALA A 349 -27.86 -13.09 -53.29
N ASN A 350 -26.98 -13.10 -54.28
CA ASN A 350 -25.59 -13.53 -54.22
C ASN A 350 -24.74 -12.56 -55.05
N ILE A 351 -23.48 -12.33 -54.64
CA ILE A 351 -22.45 -11.71 -55.46
C ILE A 351 -21.34 -12.74 -55.66
N ASP A 352 -21.16 -13.16 -56.91
CA ASP A 352 -20.16 -14.14 -57.31
C ASP A 352 -18.72 -13.65 -57.01
N ARG A 353 -17.90 -14.54 -56.43
CA ARG A 353 -16.55 -14.20 -55.96
C ARG A 353 -15.53 -13.87 -57.07
N VAL A 354 -15.79 -14.25 -58.33
CA VAL A 354 -14.84 -14.10 -59.44
C VAL A 354 -15.17 -12.87 -60.27
N THR A 355 -16.45 -12.70 -60.57
CA THR A 355 -16.96 -11.71 -61.53
C THR A 355 -17.57 -10.49 -60.85
N GLY A 356 -17.91 -10.58 -59.56
CA GLY A 356 -18.68 -9.55 -58.85
C GLY A 356 -20.12 -9.41 -59.34
N VAL A 357 -20.62 -10.33 -60.18
CA VAL A 357 -21.97 -10.29 -60.71
C VAL A 357 -22.97 -10.53 -59.59
N TYR A 358 -23.90 -9.58 -59.44
CA TYR A 358 -25.05 -9.70 -58.55
C TYR A 358 -26.13 -10.58 -59.19
N THR A 359 -26.56 -11.63 -58.49
CA THR A 359 -27.60 -12.56 -58.93
C THR A 359 -28.76 -12.60 -57.94
N ASN A 360 -29.99 -12.58 -58.45
CA ASN A 360 -31.23 -12.69 -57.68
C ASN A 360 -31.72 -14.15 -57.63
N LEU A 361 -32.28 -14.58 -56.51
CA LEU A 361 -32.94 -15.88 -56.41
C LEU A 361 -34.16 -15.94 -57.36
N SER A 362 -34.08 -16.79 -58.39
CA SER A 362 -35.09 -16.88 -59.45
C SER A 362 -35.64 -18.31 -59.67
N ASP A 363 -35.27 -19.26 -58.81
CA ASP A 363 -35.71 -20.66 -58.90
C ASP A 363 -37.25 -20.81 -58.75
N ARG A 364 -37.85 -21.75 -59.51
CA ARG A 364 -39.30 -21.98 -59.53
C ARG A 364 -39.84 -22.43 -58.17
N ASN A 365 -39.09 -23.21 -57.41
CA ASN A 365 -39.51 -23.76 -56.12
C ASN A 365 -39.65 -22.69 -55.03
N PHE A 366 -39.03 -21.52 -55.23
CA PHE A 366 -39.10 -20.38 -54.33
C PHE A 366 -40.12 -19.31 -54.77
N LYS A 367 -40.96 -19.64 -55.78
CA LYS A 367 -41.99 -18.76 -56.34
C LYS A 367 -43.38 -19.38 -56.18
N LYS A 368 -44.39 -18.53 -56.00
CA LYS A 368 -45.82 -18.91 -55.91
C LYS A 368 -46.68 -17.89 -56.65
N ASN A 369 -47.93 -18.24 -56.94
CA ASN A 369 -48.89 -17.39 -57.67
C ASN A 369 -48.34 -16.88 -59.02
N ILE A 370 -47.71 -17.79 -59.78
CA ILE A 370 -47.04 -17.47 -61.04
C ILE A 370 -48.12 -17.23 -62.11
N ILE A 371 -48.23 -15.98 -62.57
CA ILE A 371 -49.10 -15.55 -63.68
C ILE A 371 -48.25 -15.09 -64.87
N GLY A 372 -48.81 -15.20 -66.08
CA GLY A 372 -48.20 -14.63 -67.28
C GLY A 372 -48.30 -13.10 -67.28
N LEU A 373 -47.34 -12.43 -67.92
CA LEU A 373 -47.38 -10.98 -68.07
C LEU A 373 -48.40 -10.59 -69.15
N ASN A 374 -49.23 -9.59 -68.85
CA ASN A 374 -50.13 -8.94 -69.80
C ASN A 374 -49.34 -8.31 -70.98
N PRO A 375 -50.01 -7.89 -72.07
CA PRO A 375 -49.36 -7.10 -73.11
C PRO A 375 -48.69 -5.83 -72.55
N VAL A 376 -47.45 -5.55 -72.97
CA VAL A 376 -46.63 -4.45 -72.45
C VAL A 376 -46.16 -3.46 -73.52
N LEU A 377 -46.16 -3.82 -74.81
CA LEU A 377 -45.53 -3.03 -75.87
C LEU A 377 -46.06 -1.58 -75.91
N ASP A 378 -47.38 -1.40 -75.89
CA ASP A 378 -48.02 -0.07 -75.88
C ASP A 378 -47.67 0.77 -74.65
N ASN A 379 -47.28 0.13 -73.54
CA ASN A 379 -46.84 0.81 -72.32
C ASN A 379 -45.35 1.14 -72.37
N VAL A 380 -44.51 0.27 -72.93
CA VAL A 380 -43.08 0.55 -73.20
C VAL A 380 -42.92 1.75 -74.12
N LEU A 381 -43.74 1.84 -75.18
CA LEU A 381 -43.69 2.93 -76.16
C LEU A 381 -44.09 4.31 -75.59
N LYS A 382 -44.67 4.37 -74.38
CA LYS A 382 -45.02 5.63 -73.67
C LYS A 382 -43.91 6.11 -72.72
N LEU A 383 -42.85 5.33 -72.52
CA LEU A 383 -41.78 5.67 -71.57
C LEU A 383 -40.72 6.57 -72.20
N ASN A 384 -40.39 7.66 -71.51
CA ASN A 384 -39.31 8.58 -71.89
C ASN A 384 -38.01 8.23 -71.16
N ALA A 385 -36.90 8.10 -71.91
CA ALA A 385 -35.57 7.95 -71.33
C ALA A 385 -34.88 9.32 -71.16
N TYR A 386 -34.26 9.53 -70.01
CA TYR A 386 -33.66 10.81 -69.60
C TYR A 386 -32.15 10.69 -69.35
N LYS A 387 -31.46 11.84 -69.41
CA LYS A 387 -30.09 12.03 -68.91
C LYS A 387 -30.09 13.04 -67.78
N TYR A 388 -29.58 12.67 -66.61
CA TYR A 388 -29.66 13.49 -65.40
C TYR A 388 -28.41 13.40 -64.52
N ASN A 389 -28.20 14.42 -63.68
CA ASN A 389 -27.27 14.41 -62.55
C ASN A 389 -28.11 14.27 -61.27
N TYR A 390 -27.54 13.75 -60.19
CA TYR A 390 -28.21 13.78 -58.88
C TYR A 390 -28.02 15.16 -58.24
N LEU A 391 -28.94 15.58 -57.36
CA LEU A 391 -28.88 16.90 -56.69
C LEU A 391 -27.65 17.12 -55.78
N LYS A 392 -26.86 16.07 -55.52
CA LYS A 392 -25.60 16.11 -54.76
C LYS A 392 -24.38 15.75 -55.62
N SER A 393 -24.54 15.73 -56.95
CA SER A 393 -23.45 15.64 -57.92
C SER A 393 -23.04 17.04 -58.36
N GLU A 394 -21.80 17.19 -58.80
CA GLU A 394 -21.34 18.40 -59.49
C GLU A 394 -21.95 18.47 -60.90
N ASP A 395 -22.15 19.67 -61.45
CA ASP A 395 -22.67 19.84 -62.82
C ASP A 395 -21.72 19.26 -63.90
N SER A 396 -20.44 19.12 -63.57
CA SER A 396 -19.41 18.48 -64.38
C SER A 396 -19.44 16.95 -64.33
N ASP A 397 -20.21 16.34 -63.40
CA ASP A 397 -20.27 14.89 -63.27
C ASP A 397 -20.93 14.23 -64.48
N ARG A 398 -20.53 12.98 -64.75
CA ARG A 398 -21.12 12.16 -65.80
C ARG A 398 -22.62 11.97 -65.56
N LYS A 399 -23.44 12.44 -66.50
CA LYS A 399 -24.89 12.23 -66.48
C LYS A 399 -25.23 10.74 -66.48
N SER A 400 -26.07 10.34 -65.54
CA SER A 400 -26.75 9.04 -65.52
C SER A 400 -27.82 8.97 -66.60
N ILE A 401 -28.08 7.78 -67.13
CA ILE A 401 -29.16 7.50 -68.09
C ILE A 401 -30.22 6.64 -67.39
N GLY A 402 -31.50 6.97 -67.55
CA GLY A 402 -32.58 6.15 -67.01
C GLY A 402 -33.97 6.79 -67.15
N PHE A 403 -34.99 6.17 -66.56
CA PHE A 403 -36.36 6.71 -66.50
C PHE A 403 -36.62 7.45 -65.18
N MET A 404 -37.60 8.36 -65.16
CA MET A 404 -38.17 8.90 -63.93
C MET A 404 -39.20 7.92 -63.37
N ALA A 405 -39.09 7.56 -62.09
CA ALA A 405 -39.97 6.57 -61.47
C ALA A 405 -41.45 7.00 -61.48
N GLN A 406 -41.71 8.31 -61.45
CA GLN A 406 -43.04 8.93 -61.56
C GLN A 406 -43.70 8.66 -62.92
N ASP A 407 -42.93 8.65 -64.01
CA ASP A 407 -43.43 8.43 -65.37
C ASP A 407 -43.65 6.93 -65.64
N VAL A 408 -42.90 6.07 -64.96
CA VAL A 408 -43.01 4.60 -65.05
C VAL A 408 -44.18 4.05 -64.23
N LEU A 409 -44.44 4.63 -63.05
CA LEU A 409 -45.42 4.15 -62.07
C LEU A 409 -46.84 3.88 -62.65
N PRO A 410 -47.41 4.70 -63.56
CA PRO A 410 -48.73 4.44 -64.14
C PRO A 410 -48.79 3.21 -65.07
N TYR A 411 -47.64 2.74 -65.56
CA TYR A 411 -47.55 1.72 -66.61
C TYR A 411 -46.94 0.40 -66.13
N PHE A 412 -45.95 0.47 -65.24
CA PHE A 412 -45.23 -0.66 -64.66
C PHE A 412 -45.05 -0.48 -63.14
N PRO A 413 -46.16 -0.43 -62.36
CA PRO A 413 -46.10 -0.22 -60.91
C PRO A 413 -45.31 -1.30 -60.18
N GLU A 414 -45.21 -2.51 -60.72
CA GLU A 414 -44.41 -3.62 -60.19
C GLU A 414 -42.89 -3.37 -60.22
N LEU A 415 -42.42 -2.43 -61.05
CA LEU A 415 -41.02 -2.01 -61.10
C LEU A 415 -40.71 -0.79 -60.22
N VAL A 416 -41.73 -0.16 -59.60
CA VAL A 416 -41.56 1.08 -58.84
C VAL A 416 -41.89 0.88 -57.37
N TYR A 417 -40.89 1.05 -56.51
CA TYR A 417 -41.02 0.88 -55.06
C TYR A 417 -41.10 2.23 -54.35
N GLN A 418 -42.21 2.50 -53.66
CA GLN A 418 -42.28 3.63 -52.75
C GLN A 418 -41.55 3.33 -51.44
N ARG A 419 -40.68 4.24 -51.02
CA ARG A 419 -40.03 4.26 -49.70
C ARG A 419 -40.29 5.59 -49.01
N LYS A 420 -39.85 5.71 -47.76
CA LYS A 420 -39.84 6.96 -46.99
C LYS A 420 -38.41 7.28 -46.58
N ASP A 421 -38.05 8.56 -46.62
CA ASP A 421 -36.75 9.01 -46.15
C ASP A 421 -36.56 8.69 -44.66
N ARG A 422 -35.32 8.43 -44.25
CA ARG A 422 -35.02 8.03 -42.88
C ARG A 422 -35.20 9.20 -41.91
N GLU A 423 -34.89 10.42 -42.33
CA GLU A 423 -34.86 11.62 -41.49
C GLU A 423 -36.15 12.42 -41.66
N THR A 424 -36.48 12.83 -42.89
CA THR A 424 -37.64 13.69 -43.18
C THR A 424 -38.97 12.93 -43.17
N LYS A 425 -38.95 11.60 -43.31
CA LYS A 425 -40.12 10.70 -43.47
C LYS A 425 -40.92 10.90 -44.76
N GLU A 426 -40.49 11.81 -45.63
CA GLU A 426 -41.16 12.08 -46.90
C GLU A 426 -41.09 10.87 -47.85
N PRO A 427 -42.15 10.60 -48.63
CA PRO A 427 -42.16 9.50 -49.57
C PRO A 427 -41.29 9.80 -50.79
N PHE A 428 -40.55 8.81 -51.27
CA PHE A 428 -39.83 8.86 -52.54
C PHE A 428 -39.97 7.53 -53.28
N LEU A 429 -39.73 7.55 -54.59
CA LEU A 429 -39.83 6.38 -55.46
C LEU A 429 -38.43 5.85 -55.81
N MET A 430 -38.29 4.53 -55.82
CA MET A 430 -37.13 3.78 -56.32
C MET A 430 -37.58 2.85 -57.44
N MET A 431 -36.66 2.32 -58.24
CA MET A 431 -37.01 1.55 -59.43
C MET A 431 -36.13 0.32 -59.65
N ASP A 432 -36.75 -0.78 -60.10
CA ASP A 432 -36.06 -1.98 -60.57
C ASP A 432 -35.66 -1.83 -62.05
N TYR A 433 -34.45 -1.36 -62.29
CA TYR A 433 -33.89 -1.30 -63.64
C TYR A 433 -33.63 -2.68 -64.27
N ALA A 434 -33.46 -3.74 -63.46
CA ALA A 434 -33.22 -5.09 -63.99
C ALA A 434 -34.50 -5.74 -64.54
N GLY A 435 -35.64 -5.47 -63.92
CA GLY A 435 -36.96 -5.93 -64.38
C GLY A 435 -37.32 -5.48 -65.80
N PHE A 436 -36.85 -4.30 -66.24
CA PHE A 436 -37.04 -3.83 -67.62
C PHE A 436 -36.45 -4.75 -68.68
N GLY A 437 -35.43 -5.56 -68.38
CA GLY A 437 -34.93 -6.57 -69.31
C GLY A 437 -36.00 -7.61 -69.65
N ILE A 438 -36.84 -7.99 -68.68
CA ILE A 438 -37.95 -8.92 -68.88
C ILE A 438 -39.10 -8.24 -69.64
N ILE A 439 -39.41 -6.97 -69.31
CA ILE A 439 -40.41 -6.18 -70.05
C ILE A 439 -40.01 -6.04 -71.52
N ALA A 440 -38.73 -5.75 -71.81
CA ALA A 440 -38.22 -5.62 -73.17
C ALA A 440 -38.34 -6.95 -73.95
N ILE A 441 -38.00 -8.09 -73.34
CA ILE A 441 -38.18 -9.41 -73.96
C ILE A 441 -39.67 -9.65 -74.31
N LYS A 442 -40.58 -9.33 -73.40
CA LYS A 442 -42.03 -9.47 -73.63
C LYS A 442 -42.57 -8.53 -74.71
N ALA A 443 -42.09 -7.29 -74.74
CA ALA A 443 -42.40 -6.32 -75.80
C ALA A 443 -41.90 -6.78 -77.17
N ILE A 444 -40.70 -7.37 -77.24
CA ILE A 444 -40.13 -7.94 -78.47
C ILE A 444 -40.96 -9.15 -78.94
N GLN A 445 -41.42 -10.01 -78.03
CA GLN A 445 -42.32 -11.13 -78.37
C GLN A 445 -43.64 -10.64 -78.97
N GLU A 446 -44.23 -9.57 -78.41
CA GLU A 446 -45.43 -8.92 -78.95
C GLU A 446 -45.18 -8.27 -80.32
N GLN A 447 -44.08 -7.53 -80.45
CA GLN A 447 -43.68 -6.90 -81.70
C GLN A 447 -43.46 -7.94 -82.80
N GLN A 448 -42.82 -9.08 -82.49
CA GLN A 448 -42.63 -10.18 -83.44
C GLN A 448 -43.96 -10.83 -83.85
N ALA A 449 -44.93 -10.95 -82.92
CA ALA A 449 -46.26 -11.44 -83.25
C ALA A 449 -47.01 -10.48 -84.20
N ILE A 450 -46.88 -9.17 -83.99
CA ILE A 450 -47.43 -8.15 -84.90
C ILE A 450 -46.76 -8.22 -86.27
N ILE A 451 -45.42 -8.32 -86.34
CA ILE A 451 -44.67 -8.46 -87.60
C ILE A 451 -45.13 -9.71 -88.37
N ASN A 452 -45.27 -10.85 -87.69
CA ASN A 452 -45.75 -12.09 -88.31
C ASN A 452 -47.19 -11.96 -88.84
N ASN A 453 -48.06 -11.24 -88.13
CA ASN A 453 -49.44 -10.98 -88.56
C ASN A 453 -49.48 -10.07 -89.80
N LEU A 454 -48.72 -8.97 -89.79
CA LEU A 454 -48.58 -8.07 -90.93
C LEU A 454 -48.02 -8.79 -92.16
N GLN A 455 -47.02 -9.66 -91.99
CA GLN A 455 -46.47 -10.46 -93.08
C GLN A 455 -47.53 -11.39 -93.69
N ALA A 456 -48.33 -12.06 -92.86
CA ALA A 456 -49.43 -12.92 -93.34
C ALA A 456 -50.51 -12.12 -94.10
N GLN A 457 -50.90 -10.94 -93.61
CA GLN A 457 -51.83 -10.04 -94.30
C GLN A 457 -51.27 -9.53 -95.63
N ILE A 458 -49.97 -9.18 -95.68
CA ILE A 458 -49.29 -8.77 -96.91
C ILE A 458 -49.29 -9.92 -97.93
N ASP A 459 -49.05 -11.16 -97.50
CA ASP A 459 -49.04 -12.32 -98.39
C ASP A 459 -50.44 -12.77 -98.83
N GLU A 460 -51.49 -12.41 -98.08
CA GLU A 460 -52.89 -12.53 -98.51
C GLU A 460 -53.27 -11.43 -99.52
N LEU A 461 -52.93 -10.16 -99.26
CA LEU A 461 -53.15 -9.05 -100.18
C LEU A 461 -52.43 -9.27 -101.53
N LYS A 462 -51.21 -9.80 -101.52
CA LYS A 462 -50.50 -10.20 -102.75
C LYS A 462 -51.27 -11.24 -103.57
N LYS A 463 -51.98 -12.18 -102.93
CA LYS A 463 -52.81 -13.17 -103.65
C LYS A 463 -54.07 -12.55 -104.26
N LEU A 464 -54.60 -11.47 -103.64
CA LEU A 464 -55.77 -10.75 -104.15
C LEU A 464 -55.44 -9.81 -105.31
N ILE A 465 -54.22 -9.25 -105.36
CA ILE A 465 -53.76 -8.33 -106.43
C ILE A 465 -53.31 -9.08 -107.71
N VAL A 466 -53.09 -10.40 -107.63
CA VAL A 466 -52.68 -11.26 -108.77
C VAL A 466 -53.90 -11.93 -109.46
N LYS A 467 -55.10 -11.37 -109.25
CA LYS A 467 -56.33 -11.65 -110.00
C LYS A 467 -56.81 -10.40 -110.72
#